data_AF-A0A132NJ62-F1
#
_entry.id   AF-A0A132NJ62-F1
#
_cell.length_a   1.000
_cell.length_b   1.000
_cell.length_c   1.000
_cell.angle_alpha   90.00
_cell.angle_beta   90.00
_cell.angle_gamma   90.00
#
_symmetry.space_group_name_H-M   'P 1'
#
loop_
_entity.id
_entity.type
_entity.pdbx_description
1 polymer ?
#
loop_
_entity_poly.entity_id
_entity_poly.type
_entity_poly.pdbx_seq_one_letter_code
_entity_poly.pdbx_strand_id
1 'polypeptide(L)'
;DPNWEVRKGAATALGAAAPRLAITPLLAALADFHIDVRKAAVRSLARWVDDHPEVRYGLTHALNDSDADVRAYARLAISRGIR
;
A
#
# COMPACT_ATOMS: atom_id res chain seq x y z
N ASP A 1 -8.30 14.55 -2.90
CA ASP A 1 -9.00 15.15 -1.75
C ASP A 1 -7.97 15.83 -0.83
N PRO A 2 -8.18 17.07 -0.38
CA PRO A 2 -7.26 17.74 0.53
C PRO A 2 -7.20 17.09 1.92
N ASN A 3 -8.29 16.49 2.41
CA ASN A 3 -8.31 15.84 3.71
C ASN A 3 -7.64 14.46 3.63
N TRP A 4 -6.57 14.28 4.40
CA TRP A 4 -5.82 13.03 4.45
C TRP A 4 -6.66 11.87 5.02
N GLU A 5 -7.64 12.15 5.89
CA GLU A 5 -8.53 11.13 6.45
C GLU A 5 -9.42 10.53 5.36
N VAL A 6 -9.92 11.36 4.45
CA VAL A 6 -10.70 10.92 3.28
C VAL A 6 -9.84 10.06 2.38
N ARG A 7 -8.59 10.47 2.10
CA ARG A 7 -7.68 9.67 1.27
C ARG A 7 -7.29 8.35 1.93
N LYS A 8 -7.07 8.34 3.25
CA LYS A 8 -6.82 7.13 4.05
C LYS A 8 -8.01 6.19 4.01
N GLY A 9 -9.22 6.72 4.18
CA GLY A 9 -10.48 5.98 4.06
C GLY A 9 -10.64 5.36 2.67
N ALA A 10 -10.36 6.14 1.62
CA ALA A 10 -10.38 5.65 0.24
C ALA A 10 -9.36 4.54 -0.01
N ALA A 11 -8.11 4.70 0.44
CA ALA A 11 -7.09 3.67 0.34
C ALA A 11 -7.51 2.37 1.09
N THR A 12 -8.09 2.51 2.28
CA THR A 12 -8.60 1.37 3.05
C THR A 12 -9.75 0.66 2.31
N ALA A 13 -10.70 1.41 1.76
CA ALA A 13 -11.84 0.86 1.03
C ALA A 13 -11.41 0.14 -0.26
N LEU A 14 -10.44 0.71 -1.00
CA LEU A 14 -9.87 0.08 -2.20
C LEU A 14 -9.23 -1.27 -1.89
N GLY A 15 -8.72 -1.49 -0.69
CA GLY A 15 -8.24 -2.80 -0.26
C GLY A 15 -9.29 -3.91 -0.40
N ALA A 16 -10.58 -3.62 -0.23
CA ALA A 16 -11.66 -4.59 -0.39
C ALA A 16 -12.22 -4.68 -1.82
N ALA A 17 -11.77 -3.82 -2.73
CA ALA A 17 -12.22 -3.79 -4.12
C ALA A 17 -11.50 -4.84 -4.98
N ALA A 18 -11.99 -5.04 -6.22
CA ALA A 18 -11.32 -5.91 -7.17
C ALA A 18 -9.93 -5.36 -7.55
N PRO A 19 -8.90 -6.22 -7.71
CA PRO A 19 -7.52 -5.79 -7.98
C PRO A 19 -7.40 -4.80 -9.14
N ARG A 20 -8.13 -5.06 -10.23
CA ARG A 20 -8.19 -4.21 -11.44
C ARG A 20 -8.62 -2.76 -11.20
N LEU A 21 -9.34 -2.48 -10.11
CA LEU A 21 -9.77 -1.14 -9.72
C LEU A 21 -8.90 -0.54 -8.62
N ALA A 22 -8.22 -1.39 -7.85
CA ALA A 22 -7.56 -1.01 -6.61
C ALA A 22 -6.06 -0.79 -6.74
N ILE A 23 -5.36 -1.63 -7.52
CA ILE A 23 -3.90 -1.67 -7.52
C ILE A 23 -3.31 -0.33 -7.97
N THR A 24 -3.71 0.20 -9.12
CA THR A 24 -3.16 1.46 -9.65
C THR A 24 -3.33 2.65 -8.69
N PRO A 25 -4.54 2.96 -8.16
CA PRO A 25 -4.68 4.08 -7.22
C PRO A 25 -3.96 3.82 -5.89
N LEU A 26 -3.89 2.58 -5.41
CA LEU A 26 -3.15 2.26 -4.18
C LEU A 26 -1.64 2.39 -4.36
N LEU A 27 -1.09 2.00 -5.51
CA LEU A 27 0.32 2.22 -5.85
C LEU A 27 0.65 3.72 -5.86
N ALA A 28 -0.24 4.56 -6.40
CA ALA A 28 -0.07 6.01 -6.34
C ALA A 28 -0.11 6.53 -4.88
N ALA A 29 -0.98 5.96 -4.04
CA ALA A 29 -1.09 6.34 -2.63
C ALA A 29 0.14 5.97 -1.78
N LEU A 30 1.07 5.13 -2.29
CA LEU A 30 2.36 4.91 -1.65
C LEU A 30 3.25 6.16 -1.64
N ALA A 31 2.96 7.16 -2.47
CA ALA A 31 3.69 8.44 -2.51
C ALA A 31 2.92 9.58 -1.82
N ASP A 32 1.84 9.30 -1.10
CA ASP A 32 1.05 10.34 -0.44
C ASP A 32 1.85 11.09 0.62
N PHE A 33 1.65 12.41 0.73
CA PHE A 33 2.36 13.23 1.70
C PHE A 33 2.07 12.80 3.15
N HIS A 34 0.87 12.28 3.41
CA HIS A 34 0.45 11.91 4.76
C HIS A 34 0.78 10.45 5.06
N ILE A 35 1.49 10.24 6.16
CA ILE A 35 2.01 8.93 6.58
C ILE A 35 0.89 7.89 6.68
N ASP A 36 -0.24 8.24 7.30
CA ASP A 36 -1.35 7.28 7.47
C ASP A 36 -2.00 6.83 6.15
N VAL A 37 -1.94 7.66 5.10
CA VAL A 37 -2.43 7.26 3.77
C VAL A 37 -1.48 6.23 3.17
N ARG A 38 -0.17 6.46 3.27
CA ARG A 38 0.86 5.49 2.84
C ARG A 38 0.76 4.17 3.59
N LYS A 39 0.56 4.21 4.92
CA LYS A 39 0.32 3.02 5.75
C LYS A 39 -0.92 2.25 5.29
N ALA A 40 -2.03 2.95 5.01
CA ALA A 40 -3.25 2.32 4.50
C ALA A 40 -3.03 1.68 3.11
N ALA A 41 -2.28 2.36 2.23
CA ALA A 41 -1.94 1.84 0.92
C ALA A 41 -1.11 0.55 1.00
N VAL A 42 -0.03 0.53 1.78
CA VAL A 42 0.82 -0.65 1.99
C VAL A 42 0.00 -1.83 2.51
N ARG A 43 -0.81 -1.61 3.55
CA ARG A 43 -1.64 -2.68 4.16
C ARG A 43 -2.68 -3.23 3.19
N SER A 44 -3.24 -2.38 2.33
CA SER A 44 -4.25 -2.79 1.35
C SER A 44 -3.63 -3.56 0.19
N LEU A 45 -2.47 -3.11 -0.30
CA LEU A 45 -1.71 -3.78 -1.36
C LEU A 45 -1.16 -5.14 -0.94
N ALA A 46 -0.83 -5.34 0.34
CA ALA A 46 -0.23 -6.57 0.86
C ALA A 46 -0.98 -7.86 0.50
N ARG A 47 -2.29 -7.78 0.21
CA ARG A 47 -3.12 -8.93 -0.14
C ARG A 47 -2.92 -9.46 -1.57
N TRP A 48 -2.21 -8.70 -2.40
CA TRP A 48 -1.97 -9.03 -3.81
C TRP A 48 -0.47 -9.14 -4.13
N VAL A 49 0.39 -9.19 -3.11
CA VAL A 49 1.85 -9.19 -3.26
C VAL A 49 2.40 -10.41 -4.03
N ASP A 50 1.65 -11.51 -4.06
CA ASP A 50 2.05 -12.76 -4.71
C ASP A 50 1.54 -12.88 -6.14
N ASP A 51 0.31 -12.41 -6.38
CA ASP A 51 -0.34 -12.54 -7.69
C ASP A 51 -0.02 -11.37 -8.63
N HIS A 52 0.47 -10.24 -8.10
CA HIS A 52 0.69 -9.00 -8.83
C HIS A 52 2.13 -8.48 -8.67
N PRO A 53 3.03 -8.73 -9.63
CA PRO A 53 4.42 -8.28 -9.56
C PRO A 53 4.60 -6.77 -9.37
N GLU A 54 3.71 -5.97 -9.95
CA GLU A 54 3.69 -4.50 -9.79
C GLU A 54 3.43 -4.09 -8.33
N VAL A 55 2.64 -4.87 -7.60
CA VAL A 55 2.38 -4.67 -6.17
C VAL A 55 3.64 -4.97 -5.37
N ARG A 56 4.30 -6.10 -5.65
CA ARG A 56 5.57 -6.45 -5.01
C ARG A 56 6.65 -5.39 -5.26
N TYR A 57 6.75 -4.88 -6.48
CA TYR A 57 7.67 -3.80 -6.83
C TYR A 57 7.37 -2.52 -6.04
N GLY A 58 6.10 -2.09 -6.01
CA GLY A 58 5.69 -0.91 -5.21
C GLY A 58 5.98 -1.07 -3.72
N LEU A 59 5.69 -2.23 -3.15
CA LEU A 59 5.99 -2.51 -1.73
C LEU A 59 7.50 -2.57 -1.45
N THR A 60 8.31 -2.97 -2.43
CA THR A 60 9.78 -2.97 -2.29
C THR A 60 10.30 -1.54 -2.15
N HIS A 61 9.73 -0.57 -2.88
CA HIS A 61 10.06 0.85 -2.68
C HIS A 61 9.66 1.35 -1.29
N ALA A 62 8.51 0.91 -0.77
CA ALA A 62 8.05 1.29 0.57
C ALA A 62 8.96 0.79 1.71
N LEU A 63 9.90 -0.13 1.45
CA LEU A 63 10.96 -0.51 2.39
C LEU A 63 11.91 0.64 2.73
N ASN A 64 11.97 1.66 1.87
CA ASN A 64 12.79 2.86 2.03
C ASN A 64 11.98 4.10 2.44
N ASP A 65 10.70 3.95 2.82
CA ASP A 65 9.87 5.08 3.28
C ASP A 65 10.52 5.78 4.48
N SER A 66 10.33 7.10 4.60
CA SER A 66 10.82 7.87 5.74
C SER A 66 10.23 7.41 7.08
N ASP A 67 8.99 6.92 7.06
CA ASP A 67 8.27 6.47 8.25
C ASP A 67 8.56 5.00 8.60
N ALA A 68 8.83 4.74 9.87
CA ALA A 68 9.22 3.40 10.33
C ALA A 68 8.10 2.36 10.23
N ASP A 69 6.85 2.76 10.46
CA ASP A 69 5.71 1.84 10.38
C ASP A 69 5.42 1.46 8.93
N VAL A 70 5.54 2.41 7.99
CA VAL A 70 5.41 2.12 6.56
C VAL A 70 6.45 1.06 6.15
N ARG A 71 7.72 1.27 6.54
CA ARG A 71 8.78 0.27 6.28
C ARG A 71 8.49 -1.08 6.92
N ALA A 72 7.98 -1.10 8.16
CA ALA A 72 7.65 -2.34 8.87
C ALA A 72 6.52 -3.11 8.19
N TYR A 73 5.46 -2.43 7.78
CA TYR A 73 4.36 -3.07 7.04
C TYR A 73 4.78 -3.57 5.67
N ALA A 74 5.65 -2.84 4.97
CA ALA A 74 6.19 -3.29 3.68
C ALA A 74 7.02 -4.58 3.83
N ARG A 75 7.90 -4.66 4.83
CA ARG A 75 8.66 -5.89 5.15
C ARG A 75 7.74 -7.06 5.45
N LEU A 76 6.71 -6.83 6.27
CA LEU A 76 5.75 -7.86 6.64
C LEU A 76 4.92 -8.35 5.44
N ALA A 77 4.56 -7.44 4.52
CA ALA A 77 3.82 -7.81 3.32
C ALA A 77 4.67 -8.70 2.41
N ILE A 78 5.92 -8.32 2.15
CA ILE A 78 6.81 -9.05 1.24
C ILE A 78 7.26 -10.39 1.83
N SER A 79 7.48 -10.48 3.15
CA SER A 79 7.90 -11.73 3.80
C SER A 79 6.82 -12.82 3.79
N ARG A 80 5.55 -12.42 3.75
CA ARG A 80 4.42 -13.35 3.64
C ARG A 80 4.32 -14.00 2.27
N GLY A 81 4.91 -13.37 1.25
CA GLY A 81 4.89 -13.80 -0.14
C GLY A 81 6.04 -14.73 -0.57
N ILE A 82 6.61 -15.49 0.36
CA ILE A 82 7.61 -16.54 0.10
C ILE A 82 7.02 -17.90 0.53
N ARG A 83 5.73 -18.14 0.27
CA ARG A 83 5.11 -19.45 0.46
C ARG A 83 4.61 -20.01 -0.86
#